data_AF-A0AAD6PMR0-F1
#
_entry.id   AF-A0AAD6PMR0-F1
#
_cell.length_a   1.000
_cell.length_b   1.000
_cell.length_c   1.000
_cell.angle_alpha   90.00
_cell.angle_beta   90.00
_cell.angle_gamma   90.00
#
_symmetry.space_group_name_H-M   'P 1'
#
loop_
_entity.id
_entity.type
_entity.pdbx_description
1 polymer ?
#
loop_
_entity_poly.entity_id
_entity_poly.type
_entity_poly.pdbx_seq_one_letter_code
_entity_poly.pdbx_strand_id
1 'polypeptide(L)'
;MAAQEGEDSKVNSPRPPFPPPVLEVICNGLGKTSRFAAGTKAGFAVSLINRKLDIGSPFVLHIEAVKDREEPISFGPDAVLVDYGNGWKLQTVTVLDYGGARQAEHFQQIPKQVCHGVDELDFLNS
;
A
#
# COMPACT_ATOMS: atom_id res chain seq x y z
N MET A 1 8.63 25.26 -62.93
CA MET A 1 9.24 24.12 -62.19
C MET A 1 9.77 24.70 -60.89
N ALA A 2 9.15 24.48 -59.73
CA ALA A 2 9.14 23.24 -58.91
C ALA A 2 10.58 22.83 -58.52
N ALA A 3 10.96 22.53 -57.28
CA ALA A 3 10.19 22.15 -56.08
C ALA A 3 10.94 22.51 -54.78
N GLN A 4 10.17 22.51 -53.68
CA GLN A 4 10.58 22.49 -52.28
C GLN A 4 11.31 21.17 -51.95
N GLU A 5 12.14 21.14 -50.90
CA GLU A 5 12.06 20.15 -49.81
C GLU A 5 13.24 20.27 -48.84
N GLY A 6 12.94 20.12 -47.56
CA GLY A 6 13.89 20.17 -46.45
C GLY A 6 13.17 20.44 -45.13
N GLU A 7 12.01 19.79 -44.94
CA GLU A 7 11.21 19.87 -43.72
C GLU A 7 11.89 19.00 -42.65
N ASP A 8 12.79 19.60 -41.88
CA ASP A 8 13.32 19.00 -40.65
C ASP A 8 12.19 18.99 -39.62
N SER A 9 11.45 17.87 -39.58
CA SER A 9 10.42 17.61 -38.58
C SER A 9 11.06 17.50 -37.19
N LYS A 10 11.35 18.66 -36.60
CA LYS A 10 11.57 18.80 -35.17
C LYS A 10 10.23 18.51 -34.50
N VAL A 11 10.00 17.23 -34.20
CA VAL A 11 8.92 16.74 -33.34
C VAL A 11 9.01 17.50 -32.02
N ASN A 12 8.29 18.62 -31.96
CA ASN A 12 8.11 19.41 -30.76
C ASN A 12 7.01 18.71 -29.96
N SER A 13 7.35 17.59 -29.35
CA SER A 13 6.48 16.97 -28.35
C SER A 13 6.28 18.00 -27.24
N PRO A 14 5.03 18.42 -26.95
CA PRO A 14 4.78 19.38 -25.89
C PRO A 14 5.29 18.78 -24.59
N ARG A 15 6.34 19.40 -24.02
CA ARG A 15 6.80 19.04 -22.68
C ARG A 15 5.62 19.28 -21.74
N PRO A 16 5.11 18.28 -21.00
CA PRO A 16 3.98 18.50 -20.12
C PRO A 16 4.35 19.64 -19.14
N PRO A 17 3.44 20.60 -18.93
CA PRO A 17 3.76 21.85 -18.23
C PRO A 17 4.14 21.67 -16.76
N PHE A 18 3.94 20.47 -16.19
CA PHE A 18 4.26 20.15 -14.81
C PHE A 18 4.86 18.74 -14.68
N PRO A 19 5.81 18.53 -13.75
CA PRO A 19 6.28 17.19 -13.43
C PRO A 19 5.11 16.31 -12.95
N PRO A 20 5.13 15.00 -13.24
CA PRO A 20 4.06 14.10 -12.82
C PRO A 20 3.92 14.11 -11.29
N PRO A 21 2.68 14.01 -10.77
CA PRO A 21 2.44 14.05 -9.34
C PRO A 21 3.16 12.92 -8.61
N VAL A 22 3.77 13.27 -7.48
CA VAL A 22 4.48 12.36 -6.59
C VAL A 22 3.67 12.19 -5.33
N LEU A 23 3.49 10.94 -4.91
CA LEU A 23 2.85 10.56 -3.66
C LEU A 23 3.92 10.32 -2.60
N GLU A 24 3.69 10.91 -1.42
CA GLU A 24 4.54 10.75 -0.25
C GLU A 24 3.91 9.74 0.71
N VAL A 25 4.66 8.69 1.05
CA VAL A 25 4.25 7.65 2.01
C VAL A 25 5.13 7.76 3.25
N ILE A 26 4.51 8.06 4.38
CA ILE A 26 5.17 8.19 5.68
C ILE A 26 5.47 6.79 6.22
N CYS A 27 6.74 6.49 6.48
CA CYS A 27 7.16 5.20 6.99
C CYS A 27 7.37 5.27 8.51
N ASN A 28 6.36 4.85 9.28
CA ASN A 28 6.37 4.96 10.75
C ASN A 28 7.54 4.19 11.39
N GLY A 29 7.92 3.04 10.83
CA GLY A 29 9.06 2.23 11.31
C GLY A 29 10.45 2.79 10.99
N LEU A 30 10.55 3.82 10.14
CA LEU A 30 11.81 4.41 9.67
C LEU A 30 11.97 5.90 10.01
N GLY A 31 10.89 6.58 10.43
CA GLY A 31 10.87 8.04 10.57
C GLY A 31 11.20 8.78 9.27
N LYS A 32 11.05 8.12 8.12
CA LYS A 32 11.40 8.61 6.79
C LYS A 32 10.15 8.62 5.90
N THR A 33 10.16 9.46 4.87
CA THR A 33 9.12 9.50 3.85
C THR A 33 9.65 8.91 2.55
N SER A 34 8.92 7.96 1.97
CA SER A 34 9.22 7.42 0.64
C SER A 34 8.34 8.09 -0.42
N ARG A 35 8.91 8.34 -1.60
CA ARG A 35 8.23 8.99 -2.72
C ARG A 35 7.96 8.00 -3.85
N PHE A 36 6.73 8.00 -4.34
CA PHE A 36 6.28 7.14 -5.44
C PHE A 36 5.56 7.97 -6.51
N ALA A 37 5.58 7.51 -7.76
CA ALA A 37 4.73 8.10 -8.79
C ALA A 37 3.26 7.76 -8.50
N ALA A 38 2.34 8.69 -8.78
CA ALA A 38 0.91 8.40 -8.73
C ALA A 38 0.56 7.20 -9.62
N GLY A 39 -0.34 6.32 -9.14
CA GLY A 39 -0.70 5.09 -9.85
C GLY A 39 0.19 3.88 -9.56
N THR A 40 1.24 4.04 -8.74
CA THR A 40 2.07 2.90 -8.32
C THR A 40 1.24 1.88 -7.53
N LYS A 41 1.36 0.59 -7.83
CA LYS A 41 0.71 -0.47 -7.04
C LYS A 41 1.23 -0.50 -5.61
N ALA A 42 0.35 -0.60 -4.63
CA ALA A 42 0.69 -0.60 -3.21
C ALA A 42 1.63 -1.75 -2.83
N GLY A 43 1.42 -2.96 -3.36
CA GLY A 43 2.30 -4.11 -3.10
C GLY A 43 3.73 -3.91 -3.61
N PHE A 44 3.89 -3.21 -4.74
CA PHE A 44 5.20 -2.83 -5.25
C PHE A 44 5.88 -1.79 -4.33
N ALA A 45 5.12 -0.77 -3.90
CA ALA A 45 5.63 0.24 -2.97
C ALA A 45 6.07 -0.37 -1.63
N VAL A 46 5.24 -1.24 -1.03
CA VAL A 46 5.55 -1.99 0.19
C VAL A 46 6.83 -2.80 0.03
N SER A 47 6.99 -3.51 -1.09
CA SER A 47 8.21 -4.29 -1.37
C SER A 47 9.47 -3.43 -1.42
N LEU A 48 9.39 -2.24 -2.02
CA LEU A 48 10.52 -1.30 -2.06
C LEU A 48 10.85 -0.68 -0.70
N ILE A 49 9.83 -0.36 0.10
CA ILE A 49 10.02 0.15 1.46
C ILE A 49 10.70 -0.92 2.31
N ASN A 50 10.20 -2.15 2.28
CA ASN A 50 10.73 -3.25 3.05
C ASN A 50 12.20 -3.59 2.71
N ARG A 51 12.62 -3.41 1.46
CA ARG A 51 14.04 -3.55 1.06
C ARG A 51 14.94 -2.43 1.60
N LYS A 52 14.37 -1.28 1.94
CA LYS A 52 15.08 -0.11 2.48
C LYS A 52 15.01 -0.03 4.01
N LEU A 53 14.32 -0.97 4.66
CA LEU A 53 14.28 -1.05 6.10
C LEU A 53 15.66 -1.42 6.65
N ASP A 54 16.04 -0.79 7.74
CA ASP A 54 17.24 -1.16 8.49
C ASP A 54 17.04 -2.55 9.12
N ILE A 55 18.15 -3.26 9.36
CA ILE A 55 18.09 -4.59 9.99
C ILE A 55 17.45 -4.45 11.38
N GLY A 56 16.36 -5.18 11.61
CA GLY A 56 15.61 -5.16 12.86
C GLY A 56 14.41 -4.19 12.88
N SER A 57 14.20 -3.38 11.84
CA SER A 57 12.97 -2.59 11.71
C SER A 57 11.76 -3.50 11.47
N PRO A 58 10.57 -3.17 12.02
CA PRO A 58 9.36 -3.95 11.81
C PRO A 58 8.94 -3.90 10.34
N PHE A 59 8.52 -5.05 9.81
CA PHE A 59 8.12 -5.18 8.41
C PHE A 59 6.82 -4.40 8.15
N VAL A 60 6.75 -3.72 7.02
CA VAL A 60 5.54 -3.05 6.54
C VAL A 60 4.59 -4.09 5.95
N LEU A 61 3.36 -4.12 6.46
CA LEU A 61 2.30 -5.00 6.02
C LEU A 61 1.53 -4.42 4.84
N HIS A 62 1.09 -3.17 4.96
CA HIS A 62 0.34 -2.47 3.92
C HIS A 62 0.47 -0.95 4.07
N ILE A 63 -0.07 -0.24 3.09
CA ILE A 63 -0.17 1.22 3.10
C ILE A 63 -1.64 1.57 3.31
N GLU A 64 -1.90 2.64 4.05
CA GLU A 64 -3.22 3.19 4.28
C GLU A 64 -3.22 4.71 4.05
N ALA A 65 -4.37 5.26 3.68
CA ALA A 65 -4.61 6.70 3.73
C ALA A 65 -5.25 7.03 5.08
N VAL A 66 -4.70 8.01 5.80
CA VAL A 66 -5.19 8.48 7.10
C VAL A 66 -5.57 9.94 7.05
N LYS A 67 -6.59 10.31 7.83
CA LYS A 67 -7.02 11.68 8.05
C LYS A 67 -7.56 11.82 9.47
N ASP A 68 -7.43 13.01 10.05
CA ASP A 68 -7.92 13.27 11.42
C ASP A 68 -9.42 12.97 11.53
N ARG A 69 -9.79 12.18 12.54
CA ARG A 69 -11.18 11.77 12.87
C ARG A 69 -11.91 10.95 11.79
N GLU A 70 -11.20 10.46 10.79
CA GLU A 70 -11.76 9.57 9.77
C GLU A 70 -11.11 8.18 9.85
N GLU A 71 -11.87 7.17 9.43
CA GLU A 71 -11.38 5.79 9.39
C GLU A 71 -10.31 5.64 8.30
N PRO A 72 -9.18 4.97 8.58
CA PRO A 72 -8.13 4.73 7.59
C PRO A 72 -8.62 3.91 6.40
N ILE A 73 -8.14 4.24 5.21
CA ILE A 73 -8.43 3.48 3.98
C ILE A 73 -7.23 2.60 3.66
N SER A 74 -7.37 1.29 3.84
CA SER A 74 -6.31 0.32 3.53
C SER A 74 -6.22 0.02 2.03
N PHE A 75 -5.00 0.04 1.50
CA PHE A 75 -4.73 -0.34 0.10
C PHE A 75 -4.35 -1.82 0.00
N GLY A 76 -5.12 -2.58 -0.78
CA GLY A 76 -4.75 -3.94 -1.18
C GLY A 76 -3.49 -3.97 -2.05
N PRO A 77 -2.80 -5.12 -2.18
CA PRO A 77 -1.51 -5.22 -2.87
C PRO A 77 -1.57 -4.81 -4.36
N ASP A 78 -2.70 -5.04 -5.03
CA ASP A 78 -2.92 -4.65 -6.43
C ASP A 78 -3.56 -3.26 -6.59
N ALA A 79 -3.98 -2.63 -5.50
CA ALA A 79 -4.56 -1.30 -5.53
C ALA A 79 -3.48 -0.28 -5.90
N VAL A 80 -3.86 0.71 -6.70
CA VAL A 80 -2.98 1.83 -7.04
C VAL A 80 -3.00 2.87 -5.92
N LEU A 81 -1.83 3.40 -5.57
CA LEU A 81 -1.72 4.52 -4.66
C LEU A 81 -2.30 5.77 -5.32
N VAL A 82 -3.17 6.46 -4.60
CA VAL A 82 -3.86 7.68 -5.04
C VAL A 82 -3.75 8.74 -3.95
N ASP A 83 -3.73 10.00 -4.38
CA ASP A 83 -3.93 11.12 -3.47
C ASP A 83 -5.43 11.38 -3.33
N TYR A 84 -5.96 11.28 -2.10
CA TYR A 84 -7.34 11.62 -1.78
C TYR A 84 -7.54 13.12 -1.52
N GLY A 85 -6.46 13.91 -1.48
CA GLY A 85 -6.51 15.35 -1.21
C GLY A 85 -6.97 15.66 0.20
N ASN A 86 -7.40 16.91 0.45
CA ASN A 86 -8.20 17.29 1.62
C ASN A 86 -7.67 16.85 3.00
N GLY A 87 -6.35 16.77 3.17
CA GLY A 87 -5.71 16.40 4.44
C GLY A 87 -5.48 14.91 4.64
N TRP A 88 -5.82 14.07 3.66
CA TRP A 88 -5.41 12.66 3.63
C TRP A 88 -3.89 12.54 3.46
N LYS A 89 -3.29 11.58 4.16
CA LYS A 89 -1.87 11.27 4.08
C LYS A 89 -1.68 9.77 3.94
N LEU A 90 -0.73 9.35 3.11
CA LEU A 90 -0.38 7.94 3.00
C LEU A 90 0.62 7.57 4.09
N GLN A 91 0.38 6.49 4.82
CA GLN A 91 1.30 5.95 5.80
C GLN A 91 1.41 4.43 5.71
N THR A 92 2.50 3.89 6.24
CA THR A 92 2.71 2.44 6.34
C THR A 92 2.19 1.90 7.67
N VAL A 93 1.53 0.75 7.62
CA VAL A 93 1.21 -0.07 8.79
C VAL A 93 2.24 -1.18 8.91
N THR A 94 2.81 -1.38 10.09
CA THR A 94 3.82 -2.42 10.35
C THR A 94 3.25 -3.59 11.16
N VAL A 95 4.02 -4.68 11.23
CA VAL A 95 3.68 -5.86 12.06
C VAL A 95 3.44 -5.48 13.54
N LEU A 96 4.16 -4.48 14.04
CA LEU A 96 4.02 -4.04 15.43
C LEU A 96 2.66 -3.35 15.66
N ASP A 97 2.25 -2.51 14.71
CA ASP A 97 0.98 -1.78 14.76
C ASP A 97 -0.21 -2.75 14.73
N TYR A 98 -0.11 -3.79 13.90
CA TYR A 98 -1.15 -4.81 13.77
C TYR A 98 -1.27 -5.72 15.01
N GLY A 99 -0.15 -6.00 15.69
CA GLY A 99 -0.14 -6.76 16.94
C GLY A 99 -0.59 -5.95 18.17
N GLY A 100 -0.44 -4.62 18.13
CA GLY A 100 -0.82 -3.70 19.21
C GLY A 100 -2.28 -3.20 19.15
N ALA A 101 -2.90 -3.22 17.97
CA ALA A 101 -4.26 -2.69 17.74
C ALA A 101 -5.42 -3.58 18.21
N ARG A 102 -5.18 -4.57 19.09
CA ARG A 102 -6.28 -5.17 19.88
C ARG A 102 -6.62 -4.37 21.15
N GLN A 103 -6.02 -3.18 21.34
CA GLN A 103 -6.40 -2.22 22.38
C GLN A 103 -6.93 -0.92 21.79
N ALA A 104 -8.04 -1.01 21.05
CA ALA A 104 -9.09 -0.01 21.07
C ALA A 104 -10.39 -0.77 20.86
N GLU A 105 -11.38 -0.42 21.65
CA GLU A 105 -12.52 -1.25 22.01
C GLU A 105 -13.44 -1.52 20.81
N HIS A 106 -14.18 -2.64 20.86
CA HIS A 106 -15.22 -3.05 19.91
C HIS A 106 -14.84 -3.98 18.74
N PHE A 107 -14.10 -5.07 19.02
CA PHE A 107 -14.43 -6.35 18.38
C PHE A 107 -15.42 -7.10 19.27
N GLN A 108 -16.71 -6.78 19.11
CA GLN A 108 -17.77 -7.68 19.54
C GLN A 108 -17.60 -9.00 18.78
N GLN A 109 -17.12 -10.00 19.52
CA GLN A 109 -17.49 -11.40 19.46
C GLN A 109 -18.04 -11.88 18.10
N ILE A 110 -17.18 -12.51 17.30
CA ILE A 110 -17.66 -13.54 16.38
C ILE A 110 -17.56 -14.88 17.14
N PRO A 111 -18.65 -15.66 17.28
CA PRO A 111 -18.66 -16.88 18.08
C PRO A 111 -17.69 -17.93 17.55
N LYS A 112 -17.11 -18.69 18.48
CA LYS A 112 -16.35 -19.91 18.22
C LYS A 112 -17.18 -20.87 17.36
N GLN A 113 -16.82 -21.07 16.09
CA GLN A 113 -17.24 -22.26 15.36
C GLN A 113 -16.19 -23.34 15.59
N VAL A 114 -16.32 -24.02 16.72
CA VAL A 114 -15.72 -25.33 16.91
C VAL A 114 -16.60 -26.31 16.13
N CYS A 115 -16.07 -26.84 15.03
CA CYS A 115 -16.67 -27.99 14.37
C CYS A 115 -16.46 -29.21 15.26
N HIS A 116 -17.40 -29.47 16.19
CA HIS A 116 -17.60 -30.78 16.77
C HIS A 116 -18.63 -31.51 15.90
N GLY A 117 -18.16 -32.50 15.14
CA GLY A 117 -18.96 -33.58 14.58
C GLY A 117 -18.21 -34.87 14.86
N VAL A 118 -18.72 -35.64 15.80
CA VAL A 118 -18.26 -36.97 16.21
C VAL A 118 -18.80 -38.02 15.25
N ASP A 119 -17.97 -39.01 14.89
CA ASP A 119 -18.30 -40.40 14.54
C ASP A 119 -16.94 -41.15 14.63
N GLU A 120 -16.54 -41.67 15.79
CA GLU A 120 -16.83 -43.01 16.35
C GLU A 120 -16.35 -44.20 15.48
N LEU A 121 -15.24 -44.79 15.95
CA LEU A 121 -14.69 -46.15 15.81
C LEU A 121 -14.23 -46.72 14.45
N ASP A 122 -13.26 -47.64 14.61
CA ASP A 122 -12.54 -48.47 13.61
C ASP A 122 -11.34 -47.74 12.95
N PHE A 123 -10.06 -48.03 13.23
CA PHE A 123 -9.42 -49.33 13.38
C PHE A 123 -8.19 -49.24 14.29
N LEU A 124 -8.22 -49.95 15.42
CA LEU A 124 -7.01 -50.43 16.07
C LEU A 124 -6.63 -51.74 15.37
N ASN A 125 -5.72 -51.67 14.40
CA ASN A 125 -5.01 -52.86 13.93
C ASN A 125 -3.69 -52.44 13.27
N SER A 126 -2.64 -52.33 14.08
CA SER A 126 -1.32 -52.88 13.74
C SER A 126 -0.40 -52.95 14.95
#